data_AF-A0A7H4LUU6-F1
#
_entry.id   AF-A0A7H4LUU6-F1
#
_cell.length_a   1.000
_cell.length_b   1.000
_cell.length_c   1.000
_cell.angle_alpha   90.00
_cell.angle_beta   90.00
_cell.angle_gamma   90.00
#
_symmetry.space_group_name_H-M   'P 1'
#
loop_
_entity.id
_entity.type
_entity.pdbx_description
1 polymer ?
#
loop_
_entity_poly.entity_id
_entity_poly.type
_entity_poly.pdbx_seq_one_letter_code
_entity_poly.pdbx_strand_id
1 'polypeptide(L)'
;MSGKNKNKRHAIFFVEGETEKSLLNDFKKIDKDPIKRIIKINLWNTDVKKLLPNLTEVNDIVIIFDTDSKVGIQRFNSNIEAILSRKHSVYLLQQTSNFEHELIYSCNCTQKNLFEEFCKKIVSADNFKNSFIKCTTRLDKLKSLGFSKDRIWSRGLILELSHRNALKNTYSKTIG
;
A
#
# COMPACT_ATOMS: atom_id res chain seq x y z
N MET A 1 15.13 -11.59 33.41
CA MET A 1 16.07 -10.65 32.76
C MET A 1 15.28 -9.82 31.76
N SER A 2 15.25 -8.51 31.98
CA SER A 2 14.45 -7.53 31.25
C SER A 2 15.05 -7.30 29.85
N GLY A 3 14.45 -7.90 28.83
CA GLY A 3 14.73 -7.61 27.43
C GLY A 3 13.76 -6.54 26.94
N LYS A 4 14.29 -5.31 26.78
CA LYS A 4 13.61 -4.11 26.29
C LYS A 4 12.52 -4.41 25.23
N ASN A 5 11.25 -4.21 25.58
CA ASN A 5 10.18 -4.04 24.59
C ASN A 5 10.52 -2.77 23.80
N LYS A 6 11.11 -2.91 22.60
CA LYS A 6 11.13 -1.83 21.61
C LYS A 6 9.67 -1.41 21.43
N ASN A 7 9.33 -0.15 21.74
CA ASN A 7 8.00 0.42 21.51
C ASN A 7 7.48 -0.03 20.14
N LYS A 8 6.52 -0.97 20.12
CA LYS A 8 5.92 -1.46 18.88
C LYS A 8 5.19 -0.29 18.24
N ARG A 9 5.74 0.23 17.14
CA ARG A 9 5.10 1.32 16.39
C ARG A 9 4.07 0.70 15.48
N HIS A 10 2.82 0.91 15.84
CA HIS A 10 1.71 0.59 14.97
C HIS A 10 1.69 1.54 13.76
N ALA A 11 1.40 0.99 12.58
CA ALA A 11 1.21 1.75 11.35
C ALA A 11 -0.25 2.00 11.01
N ILE A 12 -0.48 3.17 10.42
CA ILE A 12 -1.71 3.53 9.75
C ILE A 12 -1.41 3.59 8.25
N PHE A 13 -2.17 2.83 7.47
CA PHE A 13 -2.02 2.75 6.02
C PHE A 13 -3.00 3.67 5.33
N PHE A 14 -2.51 4.52 4.45
CA PHE A 14 -3.32 5.28 3.50
C PHE A 14 -3.24 4.59 2.15
N VAL A 15 -4.40 4.25 1.59
CA VAL A 15 -4.52 3.54 0.32
C VAL A 15 -5.52 4.23 -0.59
N GLU A 16 -5.35 4.11 -1.89
CA GLU A 16 -6.25 4.74 -2.86
C GLU A 16 -7.56 3.98 -3.05
N GLY A 17 -7.50 2.64 -3.08
CA GLY A 17 -8.61 1.78 -3.46
C GLY A 17 -9.00 0.71 -2.43
N GLU A 18 -10.04 -0.05 -2.78
CA GLU A 18 -10.47 -1.22 -2.00
C GLU A 18 -9.59 -2.45 -2.28
N THR A 19 -8.85 -2.48 -3.39
CA THR A 19 -7.91 -3.55 -3.75
C THR A 19 -6.77 -3.66 -2.75
N GLU A 20 -6.07 -2.55 -2.47
CA GLU A 20 -4.99 -2.49 -1.48
C GLU A 20 -5.54 -2.81 -0.09
N LYS A 21 -6.67 -2.20 0.26
CA LYS A 21 -7.31 -2.40 1.57
C LYS A 21 -7.65 -3.88 1.79
N SER A 22 -8.14 -4.57 0.76
CA SER A 22 -8.46 -5.99 0.85
C SER A 22 -7.21 -6.84 1.04
N LEU A 23 -6.12 -6.54 0.31
CA LEU A 23 -4.84 -7.22 0.47
C LEU A 23 -4.23 -6.99 1.87
N LEU A 24 -4.20 -5.73 2.34
CA LEU A 24 -3.70 -5.38 3.67
C LEU A 24 -4.52 -6.03 4.79
N ASN A 25 -5.84 -6.18 4.60
CA ASN A 25 -6.68 -6.89 5.56
C ASN A 25 -6.31 -8.38 5.65
N ASP A 26 -5.90 -9.02 4.56
CA ASP A 26 -5.42 -10.40 4.63
C ASP A 26 -4.07 -10.48 5.33
N PHE A 27 -3.15 -9.55 5.06
CA PHE A 27 -1.89 -9.48 5.82
C PHE A 27 -2.14 -9.27 7.31
N LYS A 28 -3.07 -8.37 7.67
CA LYS A 28 -3.49 -8.13 9.06
C LYS A 28 -4.03 -9.37 9.76
N LYS A 29 -4.65 -10.31 9.03
CA LYS A 29 -5.14 -11.58 9.61
C LYS A 29 -3.99 -12.55 9.91
N ILE A 30 -2.94 -12.54 9.08
CA ILE A 30 -1.77 -13.41 9.25
C ILE A 30 -0.86 -12.86 10.34
N ASP A 31 -0.53 -11.58 10.26
CA ASP A 31 0.27 -10.85 11.24
C ASP A 31 -0.45 -9.57 11.63
N LYS A 32 -0.96 -9.56 12.86
CA LYS A 32 -1.76 -8.45 13.38
C LYS A 32 -0.92 -7.19 13.63
N ASP A 33 0.38 -7.32 13.81
CA ASP A 33 1.12 -6.40 14.67
C ASP A 33 1.89 -5.24 14.02
N PRO A 34 1.79 -4.98 12.70
CA PRO A 34 2.06 -3.62 12.21
C PRO A 34 0.79 -2.84 11.84
N ILE A 35 -0.34 -3.47 11.50
CA ILE A 35 -1.48 -2.75 10.89
C ILE A 35 -2.56 -2.34 11.91
N LYS A 36 -2.43 -1.15 12.49
CA LYS A 36 -3.48 -0.59 13.39
C LYS A 36 -4.73 -0.16 12.63
N ARG A 37 -4.58 0.65 11.57
CA ARG A 37 -5.72 1.15 10.77
C ARG A 37 -5.37 1.22 9.29
N ILE A 38 -6.37 1.00 8.44
CA ILE A 38 -6.29 1.23 7.00
C ILE A 38 -7.33 2.30 6.65
N ILE A 39 -6.92 3.39 6.02
CA ILE A 39 -7.76 4.51 5.62
C ILE A 39 -7.69 4.62 4.10
N LYS A 40 -8.86 4.65 3.45
CA LYS A 40 -8.93 4.94 2.02
C LYS A 40 -8.89 6.45 1.80
N ILE A 41 -7.83 6.94 1.18
CA ILE A 41 -7.65 8.34 0.78
C ILE A 41 -6.65 8.41 -0.38
N ASN A 42 -7.03 9.04 -1.49
CA ASN A 42 -6.12 9.36 -2.57
C ASN A 42 -5.52 10.77 -2.30
N LEU A 43 -4.24 10.81 -1.95
CA LEU A 43 -3.52 12.04 -1.60
C LEU A 43 -3.10 12.88 -2.80
N TRP A 44 -3.20 12.36 -4.03
CA TRP A 44 -3.06 13.17 -5.24
C TRP A 44 -4.20 14.17 -5.35
N ASN A 45 -5.42 13.74 -4.98
CA ASN A 45 -6.65 14.50 -5.19
C ASN A 45 -7.24 15.13 -3.92
N THR A 46 -6.87 14.63 -2.74
CA THR A 46 -7.51 15.02 -1.47
C THR A 46 -6.50 15.58 -0.48
N ASP A 47 -6.85 16.67 0.21
CA ASP A 47 -6.05 17.19 1.32
C ASP A 47 -6.19 16.34 2.58
N VAL A 48 -5.06 15.92 3.16
CA VAL A 48 -5.01 15.09 4.37
C VAL A 48 -5.47 15.83 5.63
N LYS A 49 -5.57 17.17 5.59
CA LYS A 49 -5.86 18.05 6.73
C LYS A 49 -7.07 17.61 7.56
N LYS A 50 -8.13 17.09 6.93
CA LYS A 50 -9.34 16.61 7.63
C LYS A 50 -9.11 15.34 8.44
N LEU A 51 -8.11 14.53 8.09
CA LEU A 51 -7.77 13.29 8.79
C LEU A 51 -6.83 13.51 9.97
N LEU A 52 -5.99 14.55 9.91
CA LEU A 52 -4.91 14.76 10.87
C LEU A 52 -5.40 14.95 12.33
N PRO A 53 -6.54 15.61 12.63
CA PRO A 53 -7.08 15.65 13.99
C PRO A 53 -7.40 14.27 14.58
N ASN A 54 -7.69 13.28 13.73
CA ASN A 54 -7.99 11.90 14.14
C ASN A 54 -6.72 11.03 14.26
N LEU A 55 -5.53 11.62 14.11
CA LEU A 55 -4.23 10.99 14.33
C LEU A 55 -3.64 11.53 15.65
N THR A 56 -4.27 11.14 16.77
CA THR A 56 -3.99 11.70 18.10
C THR A 56 -2.65 11.26 18.69
N GLU A 57 -2.09 10.16 18.19
CA GLU A 57 -0.81 9.60 18.63
C GLU A 57 0.21 9.67 17.49
N VAL A 58 1.50 9.72 17.83
CA VAL A 58 2.56 9.60 16.83
C VAL A 58 2.62 8.15 16.32
N ASN A 59 2.13 7.94 15.09
CA ASN A 59 2.16 6.65 14.41
C ASN A 59 3.17 6.65 13.24
N ASP A 60 3.48 5.47 12.75
CA ASP A 60 4.04 5.29 11.41
C ASP A 60 2.89 5.43 10.40
N ILE A 61 3.07 6.28 9.37
CA ILE A 61 2.09 6.49 8.31
C ILE A 61 2.67 5.92 7.01
N VAL A 62 2.03 4.87 6.51
CA VAL A 62 2.43 4.20 5.27
C VAL A 62 1.45 4.62 4.17
N ILE A 63 1.96 5.28 3.13
CA ILE A 63 1.18 5.79 2.01
C ILE A 63 1.44 4.87 0.82
N ILE A 64 0.41 4.15 0.40
CA ILE A 64 0.41 3.35 -0.83
C ILE A 64 -0.30 4.15 -1.92
N PHE A 65 0.38 4.36 -3.04
CA PHE A 65 -0.11 5.23 -4.10
C PHE A 65 0.25 4.74 -5.50
N ASP A 66 -0.66 5.01 -6.43
CA ASP A 66 -0.53 4.72 -7.86
C ASP A 66 0.20 5.88 -8.56
N THR A 67 0.76 5.61 -9.75
CA THR A 67 1.48 6.62 -10.54
C THR A 67 0.97 6.77 -11.96
N ASP A 68 -0.21 6.26 -12.27
CA ASP A 68 -0.88 6.41 -13.57
C ASP A 68 -1.29 7.87 -13.83
N SER A 69 -1.61 8.63 -12.78
CA SER A 69 -1.86 10.06 -12.83
C SER A 69 -1.07 10.80 -11.76
N LYS A 70 -0.22 11.74 -12.19
CA LYS A 70 0.59 12.60 -11.30
C LYS A 70 -0.02 13.99 -11.11
N VAL A 71 -1.27 14.16 -11.54
CA VAL A 71 -2.01 15.42 -11.39
C VAL A 71 -2.17 15.67 -9.88
N GLY A 72 -1.63 16.79 -9.39
CA GLY A 72 -1.66 17.12 -7.96
C GLY A 72 -0.40 16.78 -7.18
N ILE A 73 0.76 16.58 -7.82
CA ILE A 73 2.06 16.38 -7.14
C ILE A 73 2.35 17.42 -6.04
N GLN A 74 1.98 18.68 -6.25
CA GLN A 74 2.12 19.75 -5.23
C GLN A 74 1.25 19.48 -4.01
N ARG A 75 0.02 19.00 -4.20
CA ARG A 75 -0.90 18.58 -3.13
C ARG A 75 -0.36 17.36 -2.40
N PHE A 76 0.10 16.35 -3.15
CA PHE A 76 0.69 15.14 -2.57
C PHE A 76 1.89 15.48 -1.67
N ASN A 77 2.80 16.35 -2.14
CA ASN A 77 3.91 16.86 -1.35
C ASN A 77 3.44 17.62 -0.11
N SER A 78 2.48 18.54 -0.26
CA SER A 78 1.93 19.29 0.87
C SER A 78 1.27 18.40 1.92
N ASN A 79 0.62 17.30 1.50
CA ASN A 79 0.05 16.31 2.39
C ASN A 79 1.13 15.59 3.20
N ILE A 80 2.23 15.19 2.57
CA ILE A 80 3.37 14.57 3.27
C ILE A 80 3.95 15.52 4.31
N GLU A 81 4.18 16.79 3.95
CA GLU A 81 4.67 17.80 4.91
C GLU A 81 3.70 18.01 6.09
N ALA A 82 2.39 18.04 5.81
CA ALA A 82 1.37 18.16 6.85
C ALA A 82 1.35 16.97 7.83
N ILE A 83 1.72 15.78 7.36
CA ILE A 83 1.88 14.59 8.22
C ILE A 83 3.18 14.66 9.01
N LEU A 84 4.31 14.98 8.37
CA LEU A 84 5.63 15.08 8.99
C LEU A 84 5.68 16.17 10.08
N SER A 85 5.04 17.32 9.86
CA SER A 85 4.94 18.41 10.84
C SER A 85 4.23 18.01 12.14
N ARG A 86 3.42 16.94 12.12
CA ARG A 86 2.84 16.32 13.33
C ARG A 86 3.73 15.26 13.98
N LYS A 87 5.00 15.18 13.58
CA LYS A 87 6.03 14.26 14.08
C LYS A 87 5.77 12.78 13.77
N HIS A 88 4.85 12.48 12.86
CA HIS A 88 4.66 11.13 12.34
C HIS A 88 5.86 10.70 11.50
N SER A 89 6.16 9.40 11.49
CA SER A 89 7.08 8.83 10.48
C SER A 89 6.29 8.59 9.20
N VAL A 90 6.84 8.91 8.04
CA VAL A 90 6.17 8.71 6.75
C VAL A 90 6.95 7.73 5.90
N TYR A 91 6.23 6.81 5.29
CA TYR A 91 6.77 5.78 4.42
C TYR A 91 5.97 5.71 3.12
N LEU A 92 6.69 5.72 2.00
CA LEU A 92 6.12 5.75 0.66
C LEU A 92 6.27 4.38 -0.01
N LEU A 93 5.14 3.79 -0.38
CA LEU A 93 5.04 2.52 -1.11
C LEU A 93 4.38 2.80 -2.47
N GLN A 94 5.22 2.91 -3.49
CA GLN A 94 4.73 3.22 -4.84
C GLN A 94 4.24 1.97 -5.56
N GLN A 95 3.16 2.12 -6.31
CA GLN A 95 2.69 1.18 -7.32
C GLN A 95 2.98 1.77 -8.70
N THR A 96 3.90 1.18 -9.46
CA THR A 96 4.19 1.72 -10.81
C THR A 96 3.00 1.49 -11.72
N SER A 97 2.42 2.60 -12.19
CA SER A 97 1.12 2.69 -12.85
C SER A 97 -0.04 2.44 -11.88
N ASN A 98 -0.30 1.19 -11.50
CA ASN A 98 -1.45 0.83 -10.68
C ASN A 98 -1.21 -0.45 -9.84
N PHE A 99 -2.20 -0.81 -9.02
CA PHE A 99 -2.21 -2.04 -8.24
C PHE A 99 -1.96 -3.32 -9.04
N GLU A 100 -2.63 -3.50 -10.18
CA GLU A 100 -2.47 -4.69 -11.02
C GLU A 100 -1.02 -4.85 -11.48
N HIS A 101 -0.42 -3.77 -11.98
CA HIS A 101 0.97 -3.75 -12.41
C HIS A 101 1.94 -4.07 -11.26
N GLU A 102 1.63 -3.61 -10.05
CA GLU A 102 2.42 -3.93 -8.86
C GLU A 102 2.30 -5.41 -8.46
N LEU A 103 1.12 -6.02 -8.58
CA LEU A 103 0.94 -7.46 -8.37
C LEU A 103 1.64 -8.30 -9.44
N ILE A 104 1.54 -7.92 -10.71
CA ILE A 104 2.25 -8.56 -11.84
C ILE A 104 3.75 -8.57 -11.56
N TYR A 105 4.31 -7.43 -11.13
CA TYR A 105 5.71 -7.32 -10.74
C TYR A 105 6.06 -8.22 -9.55
N SER A 106 5.21 -8.24 -8.51
CA SER A 106 5.43 -9.05 -7.31
C SER A 106 5.38 -10.55 -7.58
N CYS A 107 4.42 -11.00 -8.38
CA CYS A 107 4.22 -12.41 -8.75
C CYS A 107 5.15 -12.86 -9.88
N ASN A 108 5.80 -11.94 -10.59
CA ASN A 108 6.59 -12.23 -11.77
C ASN A 108 5.79 -13.00 -12.85
N CYS A 109 4.53 -12.62 -13.05
CA CYS A 109 3.60 -13.26 -13.99
C CYS A 109 3.14 -12.26 -15.07
N THR A 110 2.31 -12.70 -16.03
CA THR A 110 1.68 -11.80 -17.00
C THR A 110 0.33 -11.28 -16.49
N GLN A 111 -0.15 -10.15 -17.03
CA GLN A 111 -1.50 -9.65 -16.74
C GLN A 111 -2.57 -10.72 -17.01
N LYS A 112 -2.43 -11.48 -18.09
CA LYS A 112 -3.35 -12.57 -18.44
C LYS A 112 -3.38 -13.62 -17.32
N ASN A 113 -2.23 -14.09 -16.86
CA ASN A 113 -2.16 -15.08 -15.77
C ASN A 113 -2.79 -14.54 -14.48
N LEU A 114 -2.47 -13.30 -14.11
CA LEU A 114 -3.06 -12.66 -12.93
C LEU A 114 -4.58 -12.57 -13.06
N PHE A 115 -5.10 -12.13 -14.21
CA PHE A 115 -6.53 -11.93 -14.37
C PHE A 115 -7.29 -13.25 -14.45
N GLU A 116 -6.80 -14.25 -15.16
CA GLU A 116 -7.44 -15.57 -15.27
C GLU A 116 -7.52 -16.30 -13.91
N GLU A 117 -6.52 -16.11 -13.04
CA GLU A 117 -6.55 -16.67 -11.69
C GLU A 117 -7.71 -16.14 -10.84
N PHE A 118 -8.13 -14.89 -11.06
CA PHE A 118 -9.21 -14.25 -10.30
C PHE A 118 -10.55 -14.21 -11.05
N CYS A 119 -10.53 -14.15 -12.38
CA CYS A 119 -11.70 -13.98 -13.25
C CYS A 119 -12.06 -15.29 -13.97
N LYS A 120 -13.22 -15.84 -13.66
CA LYS A 120 -13.67 -17.12 -14.25
C LYS A 120 -14.34 -17.02 -15.63
N LYS A 121 -14.80 -15.82 -16.03
CA LYS A 121 -15.64 -15.64 -17.23
C LYS A 121 -15.15 -14.53 -18.14
N ILE A 122 -15.01 -13.33 -17.60
CA ILE A 122 -14.63 -12.14 -18.37
C ILE A 122 -13.32 -11.60 -17.80
N VAL A 123 -12.28 -11.64 -18.62
CA VAL A 123 -10.92 -11.21 -18.29
C VAL A 123 -10.79 -9.73 -18.62
N SER A 124 -11.00 -8.87 -17.62
CA SER A 124 -10.82 -7.41 -17.72
C SER A 124 -10.33 -6.83 -16.40
N ALA A 125 -9.78 -5.61 -16.42
CA ALA A 125 -9.28 -4.95 -15.20
C ALA A 125 -10.41 -4.74 -14.17
N ASP A 126 -11.59 -4.27 -14.59
CA ASP A 126 -12.71 -4.06 -13.67
C ASP A 126 -13.22 -5.36 -13.05
N ASN A 127 -13.32 -6.43 -13.85
CA ASN A 127 -13.70 -7.74 -13.33
C ASN A 127 -12.64 -8.33 -12.42
N PHE A 128 -11.36 -8.09 -12.71
CA PHE A 128 -10.26 -8.44 -11.83
C PHE A 128 -10.42 -7.75 -10.48
N LYS A 129 -10.55 -6.41 -10.43
CA LYS A 129 -10.73 -5.65 -9.18
C LYS A 129 -11.91 -6.18 -8.37
N ASN A 130 -13.07 -6.34 -9.01
CA ASN A 130 -14.28 -6.84 -8.35
C ASN A 130 -14.10 -8.25 -7.80
N SER A 131 -13.48 -9.15 -8.57
CA SER A 131 -13.24 -10.54 -8.15
C SER A 131 -12.17 -10.60 -7.05
N PHE A 132 -11.12 -9.78 -7.16
CA PHE A 132 -10.04 -9.66 -6.21
C PHE A 132 -10.55 -9.21 -4.84
N ILE A 133 -11.37 -8.16 -4.78
CA ILE A 133 -11.97 -7.64 -3.54
C ILE A 133 -12.86 -8.69 -2.86
N LYS A 134 -13.67 -9.43 -3.63
CA LYS A 134 -14.58 -10.46 -3.11
C LYS A 134 -13.88 -11.78 -2.74
N CYS A 135 -12.64 -11.98 -3.20
CA CYS A 135 -11.92 -13.24 -2.99
C CYS A 135 -11.50 -13.41 -1.52
N THR A 136 -11.87 -14.54 -0.92
CA THR A 136 -11.49 -14.91 0.45
C THR A 136 -10.17 -15.69 0.52
N THR A 137 -9.76 -16.34 -0.56
CA THR A 137 -8.51 -17.12 -0.70
C THR A 137 -7.44 -16.38 -1.51
N ARG A 138 -7.50 -15.04 -1.49
CA ARG A 138 -6.66 -14.15 -2.32
C ARG A 138 -5.17 -14.42 -2.16
N LEU A 139 -4.69 -14.57 -0.93
CA LEU A 139 -3.27 -14.82 -0.70
C LEU A 139 -2.82 -16.19 -1.22
N ASP A 140 -3.67 -17.21 -1.17
CA ASP A 140 -3.32 -18.53 -1.69
C ASP A 140 -3.24 -18.52 -3.21
N LYS A 141 -4.15 -17.81 -3.87
CA LYS A 141 -4.09 -17.55 -5.32
C LYS A 141 -2.87 -16.72 -5.73
N LEU A 142 -2.52 -15.70 -4.94
CA LEU A 142 -1.31 -14.93 -5.19
C LEU A 142 -0.06 -15.81 -5.02
N LYS A 143 -0.03 -16.67 -3.99
CA LYS A 143 1.07 -17.63 -3.79
C LYS A 143 1.19 -18.62 -4.94
N SER A 144 0.08 -19.15 -5.48
CA SER A 144 0.13 -20.05 -6.65
C SER A 144 0.67 -19.36 -7.90
N LEU A 145 0.53 -18.04 -8.00
CA LEU A 145 1.14 -17.20 -9.03
C LEU A 145 2.60 -16.80 -8.74
N GLY A 146 3.19 -17.21 -7.62
CA GLY A 146 4.57 -16.86 -7.26
C GLY A 146 4.72 -15.52 -6.53
N PHE A 147 3.68 -15.04 -5.86
CA PHE A 147 3.72 -13.78 -5.09
C PHE A 147 4.89 -13.71 -4.11
N SER A 148 5.68 -12.64 -4.22
CA SER A 148 6.85 -12.39 -3.38
C SER A 148 6.67 -11.13 -2.55
N LYS A 149 6.62 -11.28 -1.23
CA LYS A 149 6.55 -10.15 -0.28
C LYS A 149 7.76 -9.23 -0.37
N ASP A 150 8.94 -9.76 -0.70
CA ASP A 150 10.14 -8.95 -0.91
C ASP A 150 10.08 -8.10 -2.19
N ARG A 151 9.15 -8.41 -3.10
CA ARG A 151 8.98 -7.69 -4.36
C ARG A 151 7.86 -6.67 -4.30
N ILE A 152 6.77 -6.92 -3.60
CA ILE A 152 5.67 -5.96 -3.51
C ILE A 152 6.15 -4.61 -2.94
N TRP A 153 5.92 -3.54 -3.70
CA TRP A 153 6.33 -2.16 -3.38
C TRP A 153 7.85 -1.95 -3.21
N SER A 154 8.70 -2.83 -3.74
CA SER A 154 10.16 -2.68 -3.63
C SER A 154 10.76 -1.70 -4.65
N ARG A 155 9.99 -1.35 -5.68
CA ARG A 155 10.39 -0.47 -6.78
C ARG A 155 10.71 0.96 -6.32
N GLY A 156 11.49 1.68 -7.13
CA GLY A 156 11.91 3.06 -6.84
C GLY A 156 10.75 4.05 -6.96
N LEU A 157 10.86 5.17 -6.23
CA LEU A 157 9.95 6.30 -6.42
C LEU A 157 10.14 6.90 -7.83
N ILE A 158 9.08 7.46 -8.39
CA ILE A 158 9.13 8.26 -9.62
C ILE A 158 10.07 9.46 -9.45
N LEU A 159 10.60 9.96 -10.57
CA LEU A 159 11.60 11.04 -10.59
C LEU A 159 11.12 12.30 -9.85
N GLU A 160 9.84 12.64 -9.99
CA GLU A 160 9.21 13.80 -9.35
C GLU A 160 9.20 13.72 -7.80
N LEU A 161 9.33 12.50 -7.25
CA LEU A 161 9.43 12.23 -5.82
C LEU A 161 10.83 11.77 -5.39
N SER A 162 11.84 11.87 -6.26
CA SER A 162 13.22 11.46 -5.96
C SER A 162 13.83 12.19 -4.74
N HIS A 163 13.47 13.46 -4.54
CA HIS A 163 13.84 14.23 -3.34
C HIS A 163 13.30 13.63 -2.03
N ARG A 164 12.35 12.68 -2.10
CA ARG A 164 11.78 11.94 -0.97
C ARG A 164 12.29 10.51 -0.86
N ASN A 165 13.39 10.16 -1.52
CA ASN A 165 13.95 8.80 -1.46
C ASN A 165 14.24 8.31 -0.03
N ALA A 166 14.50 9.21 0.93
CA ALA A 166 14.64 8.85 2.35
C ALA A 166 13.34 8.32 2.99
N LEU A 167 12.17 8.67 2.43
CA LEU A 167 10.86 8.17 2.85
C LEU A 167 10.46 6.89 2.11
N LYS A 168 11.20 6.49 1.07
CA LYS A 168 11.04 5.17 0.45
C LYS A 168 11.33 4.14 1.53
N ASN A 169 10.43 3.18 1.73
CA ASN A 169 10.59 2.26 2.85
C ASN A 169 10.69 0.78 2.47
N THR A 170 11.45 0.10 3.32
CA THR A 170 11.47 -1.32 3.68
C THR A 170 10.23 -1.81 4.45
N TYR A 171 9.17 -1.01 4.68
CA TYR A 171 8.00 -1.45 5.48
C TYR A 171 7.31 -2.67 4.89
N SER A 172 7.43 -2.92 3.58
CA SER A 172 6.96 -4.16 2.96
C SER A 172 7.54 -5.42 3.60
N LYS A 173 8.77 -5.36 4.12
CA LYS A 173 9.40 -6.46 4.87
C LYS A 173 8.86 -6.64 6.28
N THR A 174 8.16 -5.63 6.80
CA THR A 174 7.55 -5.65 8.14
C THR A 174 6.12 -6.21 8.11
N ILE A 175 5.48 -6.28 6.94
CA ILE A 175 4.08 -6.69 6.80
C ILE A 175 4.00 -8.06 6.13
N GLY A 176 3.59 -9.08 6.88
CA GLY A 176 3.41 -10.45 6.38
C GLY A 176 4.54 -11.36 6.80
#